data_AF-A0A0D2YF05-F1
#
_entry.id   AF-A0A0D2YF05-F1
#
_cell.length_a   1.000
_cell.length_b   1.000
_cell.length_c   1.000
_cell.angle_alpha   90.00
_cell.angle_beta   90.00
_cell.angle_gamma   90.00
#
_symmetry.space_group_name_H-M   'P 1'
#
loop_
_entity.id
_entity.type
_entity.pdbx_description
1 polymer ?
#
loop_
_entity_poly.entity_id
_entity_poly.type
_entity_poly.pdbx_seq_one_letter_code
_entity_poly.pdbx_strand_id
1 'polypeptide(L)'
;MAYTPDSIWRNRDQFLQGRDAIEEFLTKKWEKEHGYKLRKELFAFTDDKIAVQFWYEWHDENGQWWRTYGLEDWTFASNGLMRKRQMSGNDVKITEQERWFLDGVDVNKVDISEKHW
;
A
#
# COMPACT_ATOMS: atom_id res chain seq x y z
N MET A 1 -6.72 -14.53 -8.18
CA MET A 1 -6.45 -14.11 -6.78
C MET A 1 -4.96 -13.85 -6.62
N ALA A 2 -4.56 -12.90 -5.78
CA ALA A 2 -3.16 -12.52 -5.58
C ALA A 2 -2.45 -13.26 -4.42
N TYR A 3 -3.20 -13.80 -3.44
CA TYR A 3 -2.66 -14.38 -2.20
C TYR A 3 -2.90 -15.90 -2.11
N THR A 4 -2.02 -16.65 -1.44
CA THR A 4 -2.31 -18.06 -1.10
C THR A 4 -3.48 -18.15 -0.10
N PRO A 5 -4.19 -19.29 0.00
CA PRO A 5 -5.30 -19.45 0.94
C PRO A 5 -4.91 -19.20 2.40
N ASP A 6 -3.65 -19.47 2.75
CA ASP A 6 -3.04 -19.38 4.08
C ASP A 6 -2.07 -18.20 4.24
N SER A 7 -2.13 -17.21 3.33
CA SER A 7 -1.18 -16.09 3.26
C SER A 7 -1.09 -15.35 4.60
N ILE A 8 0.14 -15.02 5.03
CA ILE A 8 0.43 -14.37 6.30
C ILE A 8 0.74 -12.90 6.07
N TRP A 9 -0.01 -12.01 6.72
CA TRP A 9 0.20 -10.58 6.65
C TRP A 9 0.58 -9.98 7.99
N ARG A 10 1.45 -8.98 7.93
CA ARG A 10 1.48 -7.88 8.90
C ARG A 10 1.26 -6.58 8.14
N ASN A 11 0.27 -5.80 8.58
CA ASN A 11 0.02 -4.46 8.07
C ASN A 11 0.10 -3.50 9.25
N ARG A 12 1.21 -2.76 9.35
CA ARG A 12 1.56 -1.97 10.54
C ARG A 12 1.63 -2.85 11.79
N ASP A 13 0.70 -2.68 12.71
CA ASP A 13 0.55 -3.39 13.98
C ASP A 13 -0.49 -4.51 13.93
N GLN A 14 -1.16 -4.71 12.78
CA GLN A 14 -2.19 -5.74 12.61
C GLN A 14 -1.63 -6.99 11.92
N PHE A 15 -1.95 -8.15 12.47
CA PHE A 15 -1.51 -9.46 11.98
C PHE A 15 -2.71 -10.25 11.47
N LEU A 16 -2.61 -10.79 10.26
CA LEU A 16 -3.71 -11.48 9.58
C LEU A 16 -3.20 -12.80 8.98
N GLN A 17 -4.06 -13.79 8.92
CA GLN A 17 -3.77 -15.06 8.28
C GLN A 17 -4.96 -15.52 7.45
N GLY A 18 -4.68 -15.87 6.19
CA GLY A 18 -5.65 -16.38 5.24
C GLY A 18 -6.47 -15.30 4.53
N ARG A 19 -7.13 -15.70 3.44
CA ARG A 19 -7.81 -14.78 2.53
C ARG A 19 -8.98 -14.05 3.20
N ASP A 20 -9.77 -14.74 4.02
CA ASP A 20 -10.95 -14.16 4.65
C ASP A 20 -10.57 -12.99 5.58
N ALA A 21 -9.52 -13.16 6.41
CA ALA A 21 -9.02 -12.09 7.27
C ALA A 21 -8.41 -10.92 6.48
N ILE A 22 -7.78 -11.22 5.33
CA ILE A 22 -7.24 -10.19 4.42
C ILE A 22 -8.37 -9.40 3.76
N GLU A 23 -9.44 -10.08 3.32
CA GLU A 23 -10.61 -9.45 2.70
C GLU A 23 -11.36 -8.56 3.69
N GLU A 24 -11.58 -9.03 4.91
CA GLU A 24 -12.19 -8.22 5.98
C GLU A 24 -11.34 -6.97 6.28
N PHE A 25 -10.02 -7.14 6.38
CA PHE A 25 -9.11 -6.01 6.59
C PHE A 25 -9.17 -4.99 5.43
N LEU A 26 -9.14 -5.45 4.18
CA LEU A 26 -9.18 -4.57 3.01
C LEU A 26 -10.52 -3.85 2.89
N THR A 27 -11.62 -4.53 3.25
CA THR A 27 -12.97 -3.93 3.28
C THR A 27 -12.99 -2.74 4.25
N LYS A 28 -12.58 -2.95 5.51
CA LYS A 28 -12.48 -1.88 6.52
C LYS A 28 -11.53 -0.76 6.12
N LYS A 29 -10.43 -1.11 5.45
CA LYS A 29 -9.46 -0.12 4.95
C LYS A 29 -10.13 0.83 3.95
N TRP A 30 -10.89 0.31 2.99
CA TRP A 30 -11.52 1.13 1.95
C TRP A 30 -12.79 1.85 2.41
N GLU A 31 -13.42 1.40 3.48
CA GLU A 31 -14.48 2.17 4.17
C GLU A 31 -13.94 3.47 4.78
N LYS A 32 -12.67 3.48 5.21
CA LYS A 32 -12.01 4.64 5.84
C LYS A 32 -11.22 5.50 4.85
N GLU A 33 -10.48 4.86 3.94
CA GLU A 33 -9.52 5.55 3.07
C GLU A 33 -10.17 5.96 1.74
N HIS A 34 -10.93 7.05 1.78
CA HIS A 34 -11.60 7.58 0.60
C HIS A 34 -10.62 8.25 -0.38
N GLY A 35 -10.99 8.30 -1.66
CA GLY A 35 -10.15 8.92 -2.70
C GLY A 35 -8.80 8.22 -2.90
N TYR A 36 -8.66 6.96 -2.47
CA TYR A 36 -7.40 6.20 -2.48
C TYR A 36 -6.75 6.16 -3.86
N LYS A 37 -5.52 6.68 -3.97
CA LYS A 37 -4.66 6.56 -5.15
C LYS A 37 -3.26 6.10 -4.70
N LEU A 38 -2.68 5.14 -5.39
CA LEU A 38 -1.46 4.46 -4.98
C LEU A 38 -0.44 4.40 -6.12
N ARG A 39 0.81 4.72 -5.80
CA ARG A 39 1.98 4.41 -6.61
C ARG A 39 2.87 3.43 -5.84
N LYS A 40 3.40 2.43 -6.55
CA LYS A 40 4.38 1.48 -6.04
C LYS A 40 5.60 1.49 -6.94
N GLU A 41 6.77 1.34 -6.33
CA GLU A 41 8.03 1.23 -7.06
C GLU A 41 8.88 0.10 -6.49
N LEU A 42 9.57 -0.59 -7.39
CA LEU A 42 10.51 -1.63 -7.02
C LEU A 42 11.68 -1.00 -6.26
N PHE A 43 11.95 -1.51 -5.05
CA PHE A 43 13.14 -1.13 -4.29
C PHE A 43 14.27 -2.14 -4.49
N ALA A 44 13.98 -3.43 -4.28
CA ALA A 44 14.92 -4.52 -4.48
C ALA A 44 14.18 -5.84 -4.70
N PHE A 45 14.86 -6.85 -5.25
CA PHE A 45 14.32 -8.21 -5.31
C PHE A 45 15.43 -9.25 -5.22
N THR A 46 15.08 -10.43 -4.73
CA THR A 46 15.96 -11.61 -4.71
C THR A 46 15.08 -12.85 -4.68
N ASP A 47 15.30 -13.78 -5.62
CA ASP A 47 14.55 -15.03 -5.75
C ASP A 47 13.03 -14.83 -5.74
N ASP A 48 12.35 -15.35 -4.72
CA ASP A 48 10.92 -15.31 -4.49
C ASP A 48 10.47 -14.08 -3.68
N LYS A 49 11.34 -13.08 -3.50
CA LYS A 49 11.09 -11.90 -2.66
C LYS A 49 11.21 -10.60 -3.45
N ILE A 50 10.27 -9.70 -3.20
CA ILE A 50 10.26 -8.35 -3.74
C ILE A 50 10.06 -7.37 -2.59
N ALA A 51 10.95 -6.38 -2.48
CA ALA A 51 10.77 -5.21 -1.64
C ALA A 51 10.28 -4.04 -2.50
N VAL A 52 9.23 -3.37 -2.03
CA VAL A 52 8.54 -2.31 -2.74
C VAL A 52 8.40 -1.10 -1.83
N GLN A 53 8.78 0.07 -2.33
CA GLN A 53 8.40 1.35 -1.74
C GLN A 53 7.09 1.81 -2.35
N PHE A 54 6.28 2.52 -1.56
CA PHE A 54 5.00 3.01 -2.06
C PHE A 54 4.59 4.31 -1.38
N TRP A 55 3.72 5.02 -2.10
CA TRP A 55 3.01 6.18 -1.61
C TRP A 55 1.55 6.04 -1.98
N TYR A 56 0.66 6.36 -1.06
CA TYR A 56 -0.75 6.53 -1.41
C TYR A 56 -1.34 7.76 -0.75
N GLU A 57 -2.30 8.36 -1.43
CA GLU A 57 -3.05 9.50 -0.94
C GLU A 57 -4.50 9.10 -0.75
N TRP A 58 -5.09 9.58 0.33
CA TRP A 58 -6.48 9.32 0.71
C TRP A 58 -6.98 10.45 1.60
N HIS A 59 -8.29 10.56 1.78
CA HIS A 59 -8.87 11.45 2.78
C HIS A 59 -9.80 10.69 3.72
N ASP A 60 -9.87 11.15 4.97
CA ASP A 60 -10.83 10.62 5.93
C ASP A 60 -12.25 11.19 5.70
N GLU A 61 -13.19 10.75 6.54
CA GLU A 61 -14.59 11.17 6.53
C GLU A 61 -14.78 12.69 6.75
N ASN A 62 -13.81 13.36 7.36
CA ASN A 62 -13.84 14.81 7.58
C ASN A 62 -13.20 15.59 6.42
N GLY A 63 -12.74 14.90 5.37
CA GLY A 63 -12.07 15.50 4.21
C GLY A 63 -10.62 15.88 4.46
N GLN A 64 -10.02 15.49 5.60
CA GLN A 64 -8.58 15.69 5.82
C GLN A 64 -7.81 14.71 4.94
N TRP A 65 -6.92 15.25 4.10
CA TRP A 65 -6.05 14.46 3.24
C TRP A 65 -4.80 13.96 3.96
N TRP A 66 -4.37 12.77 3.56
CA TRP A 66 -3.22 12.07 4.11
C TRP A 66 -2.39 11.52 2.97
N ARG A 67 -1.07 11.60 3.11
CA ARG A 67 -0.13 10.82 2.30
C ARG A 67 0.53 9.79 3.18
N THR A 68 0.38 8.53 2.80
CA THR A 68 1.09 7.44 3.44
C THR A 68 2.38 7.16 2.68
N TYR A 69 3.48 7.13 3.40
CA TYR A 69 4.78 6.64 2.93
C TYR A 69 4.97 5.24 3.48
N GLY A 70 5.40 4.28 2.66
CA GLY A 70 5.62 2.95 3.18
C GLY A 70 6.52 2.06 2.36
N LEU A 71 6.91 0.97 3.01
CA LEU A 71 7.68 -0.13 2.46
C LEU A 71 6.91 -1.42 2.71
N GLU A 72 6.89 -2.28 1.73
CA GLU A 72 6.39 -3.64 1.90
C GLU A 72 7.30 -4.66 1.26
N ASP A 73 7.47 -5.79 1.94
CA ASP A 73 8.09 -6.98 1.39
C ASP A 73 7.05 -8.05 1.10
N TRP A 74 7.22 -8.69 -0.05
CA TRP A 74 6.41 -9.77 -0.55
C TRP A 74 7.26 -11.01 -0.68
N THR A 75 6.75 -12.15 -0.23
CA THR A 75 7.31 -13.47 -0.54
C THR A 75 6.28 -14.28 -1.30
N PHE A 76 6.68 -14.84 -2.43
CA PHE A 76 5.82 -15.60 -3.32
C PHE A 76 6.00 -17.11 -3.14
N ALA A 77 4.93 -17.87 -3.35
CA ALA A 77 4.99 -19.32 -3.48
C ALA A 77 5.35 -19.71 -4.92
N SER A 78 5.71 -20.98 -5.15
CA SER A 78 6.09 -21.50 -6.47
C SER A 78 4.98 -21.37 -7.53
N ASN A 79 3.73 -21.22 -7.11
CA ASN A 79 2.58 -20.98 -7.98
C ASN A 79 2.36 -19.49 -8.33
N GLY A 80 3.28 -18.60 -7.93
CA GLY A 80 3.22 -17.15 -8.20
C GLY A 80 2.28 -16.37 -7.28
N LEU A 81 1.60 -17.02 -6.33
CA LEU A 81 0.76 -16.34 -5.35
C LEU A 81 1.60 -15.83 -4.17
N MET A 82 1.26 -14.65 -3.65
CA MET A 82 1.94 -14.10 -2.48
C MET A 82 1.53 -14.89 -1.23
N ARG A 83 2.51 -15.49 -0.55
CA ARG A 83 2.31 -16.27 0.69
C ARG A 83 2.63 -15.48 1.95
N LYS A 84 3.40 -14.39 1.82
CA LYS A 84 3.71 -13.47 2.91
C LYS A 84 3.73 -12.04 2.40
N ARG A 85 3.14 -11.14 3.18
CA ARG A 85 3.23 -9.68 3.01
C ARG A 85 3.56 -9.03 4.34
N GLN A 86 4.57 -8.19 4.38
CA GLN A 86 4.83 -7.34 5.54
C GLN A 86 4.86 -5.91 5.06
N MET A 87 4.03 -5.07 5.63
CA MET A 87 3.98 -3.66 5.27
C MET A 87 4.16 -2.81 6.51
N SER A 88 5.05 -1.83 6.41
CA SER A 88 5.18 -0.72 7.33
C SER A 88 4.89 0.57 6.58
N GLY A 89 4.17 1.49 7.22
CA GLY A 89 3.91 2.80 6.63
C GLY A 89 3.44 3.78 7.68
N ASN A 90 3.56 5.06 7.35
CA ASN A 90 3.25 6.18 8.22
C ASN A 90 2.46 7.23 7.45
N ASP A 91 1.45 7.80 8.10
CA ASP A 91 0.57 8.80 7.51
C ASP A 91 1.05 10.21 7.86
N VAL A 92 1.18 11.05 6.84
CA VAL A 92 1.52 12.45 6.96
C VAL A 92 0.31 13.26 6.52
N LYS A 93 -0.14 14.21 7.36
CA LYS A 93 -1.19 15.14 6.98
C LYS A 93 -0.72 15.99 5.82
N ILE A 94 -1.58 16.15 4.82
CA ILE A 94 -1.36 17.05 3.70
C ILE A 94 -2.61 17.90 3.45
N THR A 95 -2.42 19.06 2.87
CA THR A 95 -3.48 19.87 2.28
C THR A 95 -3.85 19.34 0.90
N GLU A 96 -4.98 19.78 0.37
CA GLU A 96 -5.41 19.41 -0.98
C GLU A 96 -4.41 19.90 -2.05
N GLN A 97 -3.77 21.06 -1.83
CA GLN A 97 -2.78 21.64 -2.75
C GLN A 97 -1.45 20.89 -2.76
N GLU A 98 -1.16 20.15 -1.68
CA GLU A 98 0.06 19.34 -1.59
C GLU A 98 -0.06 17.99 -2.29
N ARG A 99 -1.27 17.59 -2.71
CA ARG A 99 -1.53 16.29 -3.35
C ARG A 99 -0.74 16.11 -4.65
N TRP A 100 -0.34 14.86 -4.87
CA TRP A 100 0.31 14.39 -6.09
C TRP A 100 -0.66 13.66 -7.01
N PHE A 101 -1.57 12.89 -6.43
CA PHE A 101 -2.42 11.96 -7.15
C PHE A 101 -3.81 12.57 -7.34
N LEU A 102 -3.88 13.61 -8.16
CA LEU A 102 -5.13 14.26 -8.58
C LEU A 102 -5.87 13.42 -9.62
N ASP A 103 -7.17 13.64 -9.78
CA ASP A 103 -7.94 12.94 -10.80
C ASP A 103 -7.49 13.32 -12.22
N GLY A 104 -7.41 12.32 -13.09
CA GLY A 104 -6.87 12.46 -14.44
C GLY A 104 -5.34 12.45 -14.53
N VAL A 105 -4.62 12.41 -13.40
CA VAL A 105 -3.16 12.29 -13.37
C VAL A 105 -2.73 10.83 -13.36
N ASP A 106 -1.77 10.47 -14.22
CA ASP A 106 -1.09 9.18 -14.16
C ASP A 106 -0.11 9.15 -12.99
N VAL A 107 -0.47 8.44 -11.93
CA VAL A 107 0.30 8.34 -10.68
C VAL A 107 1.74 7.87 -10.92
N ASN A 108 2.01 7.09 -11.97
CA ASN A 108 3.33 6.56 -12.29
C ASN A 108 4.23 7.59 -12.99
N LYS A 109 3.67 8.73 -13.44
CA LYS A 109 4.39 9.80 -14.11
C LYS A 109 4.56 11.06 -13.26
N VAL A 110 3.97 11.08 -12.06
CA VAL A 110 4.16 12.20 -11.13
C VAL A 110 5.62 12.30 -10.74
N ASP A 111 6.17 13.51 -10.78
CA ASP A 111 7.51 13.77 -10.28
C ASP A 111 7.50 13.77 -8.74
N ILE A 112 8.23 12.85 -8.13
CA ILE A 112 8.42 12.77 -6.69
C ILE A 112 9.90 13.06 -6.43
N SER A 113 10.19 14.18 -5.79
CA SER A 113 11.57 14.57 -5.50
C SER A 113 12.24 13.62 -4.49
N GLU A 114 13.57 13.50 -4.54
CA GLU A 114 14.40 12.66 -3.66
C GLU A 114 14.11 12.81 -2.15
N LYS A 115 13.66 13.98 -1.68
CA LYS A 115 13.27 14.19 -0.27
C LYS A 115 12.11 13.28 0.22
N HIS A 116 11.46 12.58 -0.71
CA HIS A 116 10.31 11.71 -0.47
C HIS A 116 10.58 10.25 -0.82
N TRP A 117 11.82 9.92 -1.19
CA TRP A 117 12.30 8.58 -1.53
C TRP A 117 12.90 7.89 -0.29
#